data_AF-J2VEQ4-F1
#
_entry.id   AF-J2VEQ4-F1
#
_cell.length_a   1.000
_cell.length_b   1.000
_cell.length_c   1.000
_cell.angle_alpha   90.00
_cell.angle_beta   90.00
_cell.angle_gamma   90.00
#
_symmetry.space_group_name_H-M   'P 1'
#
loop_
_entity.id
_entity.type
_entity.pdbx_description
1 polymer ?
#
loop_
_entity_poly.entity_id
_entity_poly.type
_entity_poly.pdbx_seq_one_letter_code
_entity_poly.pdbx_strand_id
1 'polypeptide(L)' 'MKQFIYVLGILQIVAAIFVAIGSKSAIHEILATTAFGFGVLSLGFGAVLGRLER' A
#
# COMPACT_ATOMS: atom_id res chain seq x y z
N MET A 1 -2.04 17.38 0.55
CA MET A 1 -1.24 16.38 -0.21
C MET A 1 -1.16 15.04 0.52
N LYS A 2 -0.81 15.00 1.81
CA LYS A 2 -0.73 13.76 2.62
C LYS A 2 -1.96 12.86 2.63
N GLN A 3 -3.18 13.42 2.60
CA GLN A 3 -4.42 12.64 2.58
C GLN A 3 -4.51 11.71 1.37
N PHE A 4 -4.08 12.17 0.19
CA PHE A 4 -4.04 11.33 -1.01
C PHE A 4 -3.05 10.17 -0.85
N ILE A 5 -1.89 10.41 -0.22
CA ILE A 5 -0.88 9.38 0.03
C ILE A 5 -1.44 8.30 0.98
N TYR A 6 -2.15 8.71 2.04
CA TYR A 6 -2.80 7.75 2.94
C TYR A 6 -3.86 6.92 2.23
N VAL A 7 -4.74 7.55 1.45
CA VAL A 7 -5.79 6.86 0.70
C VAL A 7 -5.17 5.87 -0.30
N LEU A 8 -4.14 6.28 -1.04
CA LEU A 8 -3.41 5.40 -1.96
C LEU A 8 -2.78 4.20 -1.24
N GLY A 9 -2.15 4.43 -0.08
CA GLY A 9 -1.56 3.37 0.73
C GLY A 9 -2.58 2.34 1.20
N ILE A 10 -3.74 2.80 1.70
CA ILE A 10 -4.84 1.91 2.11
C ILE A 10 -5.37 1.11 0.91
N LEU A 11 -5.61 1.76 -0.22
CA LEU A 11 -6.10 1.09 -1.43
C LEU A 11 -5.12 0.01 -1.93
N GLN A 12 -3.81 0.28 -1.89
CA GLN A 12 -2.79 -0.70 -2.24
C GLN A 12 -2.79 -1.92 -1.31
N ILE A 13 -2.90 -1.70 0.01
CA ILE A 13 -2.98 -2.79 0.99
C ILE A 13 -4.23 -3.64 0.74
N VAL A 14 -5.39 -2.99 0.56
CA VAL A 14 -6.65 -3.69 0.31
C VAL A 14 -6.60 -4.48 -0.99
N ALA A 15 -6.11 -3.88 -2.08
CA ALA A 15 -5.93 -4.57 -3.36
C ALA A 15 -4.97 -5.75 -3.24
N ALA A 16 -3.84 -5.59 -2.54
CA ALA A 16 -2.89 -6.66 -2.31
C ALA A 16 -3.52 -7.85 -1.59
N ILE A 17 -4.34 -7.61 -0.57
CA ILE A 17 -5.07 -8.67 0.15
C ILE A 17 -6.01 -9.42 -0.80
N PHE A 18 -6.79 -8.72 -1.62
CA PHE A 18 -7.68 -9.37 -2.59
C PHE A 18 -6.90 -10.19 -3.62
N VAL A 19 -5.78 -9.69 -4.12
CA VAL A 19 -4.93 -10.39 -5.10
C VAL A 19 -4.27 -11.63 -4.49
N ALA A 20 -3.83 -11.54 -3.23
CA ALA A 20 -3.23 -12.67 -2.50
C ALA A 20 -4.22 -13.81 -2.28
N ILE A 21 -5.48 -13.50 -1.93
CA ILE A 21 -6.51 -14.51 -1.65
C ILE A 21 -7.06 -15.11 -2.95
N GLY A 22 -7.18 -14.30 -4.00
CA GLY A 22 -7.83 -14.70 -5.25
C GLY A 22 -6.97 -15.54 -6.21
N SER A 23 -5.65 -15.52 -6.07
CA SER A 23 -4.74 -16.09 -7.08
C SER A 23 -3.96 -17.30 -6.59
N LYS A 24 -3.69 -18.24 -7.51
CA LYS A 24 -2.89 -19.46 -7.27
C LYS A 24 -1.50 -19.42 -7.91
N SER A 25 -1.13 -18.33 -8.58
CA SER A 25 0.14 -18.22 -9.30
C SER A 25 1.17 -17.42 -8.50
N ALA A 26 2.43 -17.90 -8.51
CA ALA A 26 3.56 -17.26 -7.85
C ALA A 26 3.73 -15.78 -8.24
N ILE A 27 3.39 -15.40 -9.48
CA ILE A 27 3.45 -14.00 -9.93
C ILE A 27 2.52 -13.12 -9.11
N HIS A 28 1.32 -13.60 -8.77
CA HIS A 28 0.35 -12.82 -8.02
C HIS A 28 0.72 -12.73 -6.54
N GLU A 29 1.35 -13.75 -5.97
CA GLU A 29 1.90 -13.66 -4.61
C GLU A 29 3.01 -12.59 -4.53
N ILE A 30 3.91 -12.55 -5.51
CA ILE A 30 4.94 -11.50 -5.61
C ILE A 30 4.29 -10.13 -5.77
N LEU A 31 3.33 -9.99 -6.69
CA LEU A 31 2.60 -8.74 -6.93
C LEU A 31 1.87 -8.26 -5.68
N ALA A 32 1.15 -9.15 -5.00
CA ALA A 32 0.43 -8.85 -3.77
C ALA A 32 1.40 -8.42 -2.66
N THR A 33 2.47 -9.17 -2.44
CA THR A 33 3.48 -8.85 -1.41
C THR A 33 4.13 -7.50 -1.68
N THR A 34 4.48 -7.24 -2.94
CA THR A 34 5.09 -5.97 -3.36
C THR A 34 4.12 -4.80 -3.20
N ALA A 35 2.86 -4.96 -3.64
CA ALA A 35 1.83 -3.94 -3.49
C ALA A 35 1.51 -3.64 -2.03
N PHE A 36 1.46 -4.67 -1.17
CA PHE A 36 1.30 -4.51 0.27
C PHE A 36 2.45 -3.68 0.87
N GLY A 37 3.70 -4.02 0.52
CA GLY A 37 4.89 -3.29 0.95
C GLY A 37 4.86 -1.81 0.54
N PHE A 38 4.50 -1.51 -0.71
CA PHE A 38 4.34 -0.14 -1.18
C PHE A 38 3.20 0.61 -0.47
N GLY A 39 2.11 -0.08 -0.13
CA GLY A 39 1.03 0.50 0.64
C GLY A 39 1.48 0.92 2.05
N VAL A 40 2.23 0.06 2.74
CA VAL A 40 2.83 0.36 4.05
C VAL A 40 3.80 1.54 3.96
N LEU A 41 4.67 1.58 2.94
CA LEU A 41 5.59 2.70 2.72
C LEU A 41 4.83 4.01 2.48
N SER A 42 3.73 3.97 1.72
CA SER A 42 2.88 5.14 1.48
C SER A 42 2.27 5.67 2.79
N LEU A 43 1.79 4.79 3.68
CA LEU A 43 1.33 5.21 5.01
C LEU A 43 2.45 5.87 5.82
N GLY A 44 3.66 5.30 5.80
CA GLY A 44 4.85 5.87 6.43
C GLY A 44 5.19 7.26 5.89
N PHE A 45 5.22 7.42 4.56
CA PHE A 45 5.45 8.72 3.93
C PHE A 45 4.37 9.74 4.25
N GLY A 46 3.10 9.33 4.29
CA GLY A 46 2.00 10.19 4.74
C GLY A 46 2.22 10.73 6.16
N ALA A 47 2.76 9.89 7.06
CA ALA A 47 3.08 10.27 8.44
C ALA A 47 4.26 11.24 8.53
N VAL A 48 5.33 10.98 7.77
CA VAL A 48 6.49 11.88 7.69
C VAL A 48 6.08 13.24 7.12
N LEU A 49 5.33 13.26 6.01
CA LEU A 49 4.86 14.50 5.41
C LEU A 49 3.92 15.27 6.36
N GLY A 50 3.08 14.54 7.11
CA GLY A 50 2.21 15.13 8.12
C GLY A 50 2.95 15.82 9.26
N ARG A 51 4.17 15.37 9.59
CA ARG A 51 5.05 16.04 10.56
C ARG A 51 5.80 17.22 9.95
N LEU A 52 6.17 17.15 8.67
CA LEU A 52 6.91 18.20 7.97
C LEU A 52 6.03 19.43 7.64
N GLU A 53 4.75 19.21 7.32
CA GLU A 53 3.78 20.28 7.05
C GLU A 53 3.27 21.00 8.32
N ARG A 54 3.77 20.64 9.52
CA ARG A 54 3.30 21.15 10.81
C ARG A 54 4.31 22.14 11.38
#